data_AF-A0A160PFJ7-F1
#
_entry.id   AF-A0A160PFJ7-F1
#
_cell.length_a   1.000
_cell.length_b   1.000
_cell.length_c   1.000
_cell.angle_alpha   90.00
_cell.angle_beta   90.00
_cell.angle_gamma   90.00
#
_symmetry.space_group_name_H-M   'P 1'
#
loop_
_entity.id
_entity.type
_entity.pdbx_description
1 polymer ?
#
loop_
_entity_poly.entity_id
_entity_poly.type
_entity_poly.pdbx_seq_one_letter_code
_entity_poly.pdbx_strand_id
1 'polypeptide(L)'
;MATISGTNGDNILTGTPEDDIILGLLGNDVITDPGGFNRIDGQDGNDTITGGSDLDYIAGGPGIDTIFGGAGFDQIIGEAGNDTIYGQDGDDYAAGNPGDDALYGGLGNDFLVGEAGVDLVFGDEGNDFVAGGDDNDTVRGGDGDDLVDGDLGNDALFGDAGNDVVFGDYGDDRMSGGSGTNTLDGALGTDTAVFAFSFAAANVTSAGTLSVIGAQYSTDTVKNTEVFAFADRSIVQGDAFALVDDLFYLSQYKDVFNNGNDADQHFRNYGWREGRDPNAFFDTKGYLAAYTDVAAAGIDPLEHYLVYGWKEGRDPSAQFSTKQYLAAYGDVAAAGINPLQHYLEYGAVEGRSTFGDGTFA
;
A
#
# COMPACT_ATOMS: atom_id res chain seq x y z
N MET A 1 -14.81 29.21 -30.65
CA MET A 1 -15.67 29.41 -29.48
C MET A 1 -17.10 29.72 -29.88
N ALA A 2 -17.85 28.68 -30.27
CA ALA A 2 -19.30 28.75 -30.28
C ALA A 2 -19.85 28.37 -28.88
N THR A 3 -21.15 28.58 -28.69
CA THR A 3 -21.87 28.10 -27.51
C THR A 3 -23.06 27.29 -28.01
N ILE A 4 -23.10 26.02 -27.63
CA ILE A 4 -24.11 25.04 -28.00
C ILE A 4 -24.83 24.68 -26.72
N SER A 5 -26.14 24.88 -26.68
CA SER A 5 -26.92 24.62 -25.47
C SER A 5 -28.17 23.84 -25.85
N GLY A 6 -28.46 22.83 -25.03
CA GLY A 6 -29.65 22.01 -25.12
C GLY A 6 -30.91 22.73 -24.64
N THR A 7 -31.83 21.91 -24.15
CA THR A 7 -33.12 22.26 -23.58
C THR A 7 -33.26 21.52 -22.26
N ASN A 8 -34.37 21.71 -21.55
CA ASN A 8 -34.62 21.00 -20.28
C ASN A 8 -35.11 19.55 -20.47
N GLY A 9 -34.68 18.86 -21.51
CA GLY A 9 -35.00 17.46 -21.74
C GLY A 9 -34.09 16.88 -22.79
N ASP A 10 -34.08 15.55 -22.90
CA ASP A 10 -33.07 14.76 -23.60
C ASP A 10 -32.67 15.34 -24.98
N ASN A 11 -31.37 15.52 -25.17
CA ASN A 11 -30.78 16.14 -26.34
C ASN A 11 -29.69 15.30 -26.97
N ILE A 12 -29.44 15.61 -28.25
CA ILE A 12 -28.26 15.15 -28.97
C ILE A 12 -27.55 16.42 -29.42
N LEU A 13 -26.44 16.73 -28.78
CA LEU A 13 -25.62 17.91 -29.05
C LEU A 13 -24.35 17.49 -29.77
N THR A 14 -23.97 18.25 -30.79
CA THR A 14 -22.73 18.01 -31.51
C THR A 14 -21.95 19.31 -31.60
N GLY A 15 -20.71 19.25 -31.13
CA GLY A 15 -19.73 20.33 -31.23
C GLY A 15 -19.29 20.65 -32.65
N THR A 16 -18.39 21.61 -32.75
CA THR A 16 -17.68 21.98 -33.98
C THR A 16 -16.22 21.56 -33.87
N PRO A 17 -15.44 21.52 -34.97
CA PRO A 17 -14.00 21.21 -34.89
C PRO A 17 -13.13 22.33 -34.28
N GLU A 18 -13.73 23.31 -33.63
CA GLU A 18 -13.08 24.49 -33.05
C GLU A 18 -13.55 24.60 -31.60
N ASP A 19 -12.81 25.29 -30.73
CA ASP A 19 -13.18 25.46 -29.32
C ASP A 19 -14.68 25.79 -29.15
N ASP A 20 -15.35 25.14 -28.22
CA ASP A 20 -16.77 25.28 -27.94
C ASP A 20 -17.08 25.31 -26.44
N ILE A 21 -18.24 25.86 -26.12
CA ILE A 21 -18.90 25.68 -24.82
C ILE A 21 -20.18 24.90 -25.08
N ILE A 22 -20.28 23.68 -24.57
CA ILE A 22 -21.44 22.81 -24.76
C ILE A 22 -22.14 22.58 -23.41
N LEU A 23 -23.44 22.84 -23.36
CA LEU A 23 -24.26 22.77 -22.16
C LEU A 23 -25.49 21.86 -22.39
N GLY A 24 -25.56 20.72 -21.70
CA GLY A 24 -26.69 19.78 -21.76
C GLY A 24 -27.98 20.38 -21.17
N LEU A 25 -27.89 20.82 -19.91
CA LEU A 25 -28.93 21.43 -19.07
C LEU A 25 -29.67 20.41 -18.17
N LEU A 26 -30.89 20.01 -18.52
CA LEU A 26 -31.62 19.01 -17.75
C LEU A 26 -31.96 17.86 -18.69
N GLY A 27 -32.06 16.66 -18.14
CA GLY A 27 -32.48 15.48 -18.90
C GLY A 27 -31.26 14.71 -19.37
N ASN A 28 -31.49 13.59 -20.04
CA ASN A 28 -30.41 12.67 -20.39
C ASN A 28 -29.89 13.00 -21.78
N ASP A 29 -28.71 13.58 -21.85
CA ASP A 29 -28.13 14.14 -23.05
C ASP A 29 -27.04 13.26 -23.64
N VAL A 30 -26.92 13.31 -24.96
CA VAL A 30 -25.78 12.74 -25.69
C VAL A 30 -25.01 13.89 -26.31
N ILE A 31 -23.79 14.11 -25.81
CA ILE A 31 -22.91 15.19 -26.25
C ILE A 31 -21.71 14.57 -26.96
N THR A 32 -21.45 15.00 -28.19
CA THR A 32 -20.27 14.56 -28.94
C THR A 32 -19.54 15.76 -29.51
N ASP A 33 -18.29 15.94 -29.11
CA ASP A 33 -17.42 16.96 -29.67
C ASP A 33 -16.30 16.32 -30.54
N PRO A 34 -16.05 16.85 -31.76
CA PRO A 34 -15.06 16.29 -32.67
C PRO A 34 -13.65 16.88 -32.54
N GLY A 35 -13.41 17.90 -31.70
CA GLY A 35 -12.10 18.52 -31.45
C GLY A 35 -12.15 20.02 -31.14
N GLY A 36 -11.00 20.61 -30.84
CA GLY A 36 -10.90 21.97 -30.26
C GLY A 36 -10.75 21.91 -28.74
N PHE A 37 -10.38 23.04 -28.11
CA PHE A 37 -10.27 23.08 -26.65
C PHE A 37 -11.61 23.47 -26.02
N ASN A 38 -12.35 22.49 -25.49
CA ASN A 38 -13.75 22.70 -25.13
C ASN A 38 -14.00 22.78 -23.64
N ARG A 39 -15.15 23.38 -23.31
CA ARG A 39 -15.82 23.19 -22.03
C ARG A 39 -17.14 22.49 -22.30
N ILE A 40 -17.29 21.29 -21.77
CA ILE A 40 -18.50 20.47 -21.89
C ILE A 40 -19.08 20.24 -20.50
N ASP A 41 -20.39 20.47 -20.35
CA ASP A 41 -21.08 20.47 -19.06
C ASP A 41 -22.46 19.81 -19.27
N GLY A 42 -22.60 18.55 -18.87
CA GLY A 42 -23.85 17.77 -18.96
C GLY A 42 -24.97 18.40 -18.13
N GLN A 43 -24.64 18.77 -16.89
CA GLN A 43 -25.51 19.29 -15.84
C GLN A 43 -26.42 18.20 -15.25
N ASP A 44 -27.73 18.42 -15.12
CA ASP A 44 -28.59 17.43 -14.44
C ASP A 44 -29.03 16.35 -15.44
N GLY A 45 -28.88 15.08 -15.08
CA GLY A 45 -29.38 13.98 -15.90
C GLY A 45 -28.41 12.83 -15.94
N ASN A 46 -28.71 11.81 -16.73
CA ASN A 46 -27.75 10.74 -17.00
C ASN A 46 -27.21 10.93 -18.41
N ASP A 47 -26.04 11.52 -18.51
CA ASP A 47 -25.48 12.00 -19.75
C ASP A 47 -24.44 11.04 -20.34
N THR A 48 -24.26 11.13 -21.65
CA THR A 48 -23.16 10.47 -22.36
C THR A 48 -22.36 11.52 -23.09
N ILE A 49 -21.10 11.71 -22.71
CA ILE A 49 -20.25 12.79 -23.19
C ILE A 49 -19.00 12.23 -23.90
N THR A 50 -18.59 12.83 -25.01
CA THR A 50 -17.34 12.54 -25.71
C THR A 50 -16.58 13.83 -26.03
N GLY A 51 -15.38 14.00 -25.47
CA GLY A 51 -14.53 15.21 -25.55
C GLY A 51 -13.86 15.43 -26.90
N GLY A 52 -13.17 14.42 -27.43
CA GLY A 52 -12.62 14.50 -28.79
C GLY A 52 -11.14 14.15 -28.85
N SER A 53 -10.32 15.04 -29.42
CA SER A 53 -8.90 14.77 -29.68
C SER A 53 -7.91 15.82 -29.15
N ASP A 54 -8.44 16.87 -28.54
CA ASP A 54 -7.67 17.97 -27.98
C ASP A 54 -8.01 18.05 -26.48
N LEU A 55 -7.29 18.86 -25.70
CA LEU A 55 -7.58 19.01 -24.27
C LEU A 55 -8.98 19.59 -24.04
N ASP A 56 -9.78 18.90 -23.24
CA ASP A 56 -11.12 19.30 -22.87
C ASP A 56 -11.31 19.45 -21.35
N TYR A 57 -12.25 20.31 -20.97
CA TYR A 57 -12.80 20.37 -19.61
C TYR A 57 -14.21 19.80 -19.65
N ILE A 58 -14.42 18.66 -19.03
CA ILE A 58 -15.68 17.92 -19.06
C ILE A 58 -16.24 17.77 -17.65
N ALA A 59 -17.49 18.17 -17.46
CA ALA A 59 -18.27 17.86 -16.26
C ALA A 59 -19.51 17.05 -16.66
N GLY A 60 -19.73 15.91 -15.99
CA GLY A 60 -20.97 15.14 -16.08
C GLY A 60 -22.11 15.93 -15.47
N GLY A 61 -21.96 16.22 -14.18
CA GLY A 61 -22.96 16.91 -13.37
C GLY A 61 -23.71 15.92 -12.48
N PRO A 62 -24.81 16.32 -11.83
CA PRO A 62 -25.61 15.39 -11.03
C PRO A 62 -26.29 14.34 -11.92
N GLY A 63 -25.97 13.06 -11.72
CA GLY A 63 -26.29 12.08 -12.73
C GLY A 63 -25.84 10.65 -12.48
N ILE A 64 -25.96 9.82 -13.50
CA ILE A 64 -25.18 8.59 -13.65
C ILE A 64 -24.67 8.73 -15.07
N ASP A 65 -23.46 9.26 -15.18
CA ASP A 65 -22.92 9.75 -16.43
C ASP A 65 -21.93 8.75 -17.01
N THR A 66 -21.76 8.81 -18.32
CA THR A 66 -20.71 8.09 -19.03
C THR A 66 -19.89 9.09 -19.82
N ILE A 67 -18.63 9.26 -19.43
CA ILE A 67 -17.76 10.28 -19.99
C ILE A 67 -16.58 9.61 -20.70
N PHE A 68 -16.31 10.05 -21.92
CA PHE A 68 -15.17 9.66 -22.74
C PHE A 68 -14.34 10.92 -23.02
N GLY A 69 -13.16 11.07 -22.41
CA GLY A 69 -12.24 12.18 -22.69
C GLY A 69 -11.82 12.17 -24.16
N GLY A 70 -11.16 11.09 -24.56
CA GLY A 70 -10.77 10.86 -25.95
C GLY A 70 -9.26 10.92 -26.06
N ALA A 71 -8.74 11.62 -27.06
CA ALA A 71 -7.31 11.94 -27.03
C ALA A 71 -7.12 13.33 -26.45
N GLY A 72 -6.07 13.59 -25.69
CA GLY A 72 -5.91 14.90 -25.09
C GLY A 72 -5.07 14.90 -23.83
N PHE A 73 -5.32 15.92 -23.01
CA PHE A 73 -4.86 16.00 -21.63
C PHE A 73 -6.06 16.54 -20.87
N ASP A 74 -7.06 15.69 -20.71
CA ASP A 74 -8.41 16.10 -20.36
C ASP A 74 -8.56 16.31 -18.86
N GLN A 75 -9.51 17.18 -18.49
CA GLN A 75 -9.94 17.35 -17.11
C GLN A 75 -11.40 16.95 -17.01
N ILE A 76 -11.65 15.84 -16.32
CA ILE A 76 -12.95 15.21 -16.24
C ILE A 76 -13.43 15.16 -14.78
N ILE A 77 -14.65 15.62 -14.55
CA ILE A 77 -15.30 15.64 -13.24
C ILE A 77 -16.66 14.93 -13.39
N GLY A 78 -16.88 13.84 -12.67
CA GLY A 78 -18.19 13.15 -12.64
C GLY A 78 -19.26 14.02 -11.97
N GLU A 79 -18.92 14.52 -10.78
CA GLU A 79 -19.76 15.28 -9.84
C GLU A 79 -20.57 14.42 -8.88
N ALA A 80 -21.86 14.15 -9.12
CA ALA A 80 -22.66 13.48 -8.10
C ALA A 80 -23.48 12.35 -8.69
N GLY A 81 -23.28 11.15 -8.14
CA GLY A 81 -23.89 9.92 -8.58
C GLY A 81 -22.86 8.97 -9.16
N ASN A 82 -23.30 7.83 -9.69
CA ASN A 82 -22.41 6.71 -9.96
C ASN A 82 -21.94 6.76 -11.42
N ASP A 83 -20.82 7.40 -11.65
CA ASP A 83 -20.34 7.76 -12.98
C ASP A 83 -19.38 6.71 -13.54
N THR A 84 -19.23 6.71 -14.86
CA THR A 84 -18.20 5.93 -15.55
C THR A 84 -17.38 6.88 -16.41
N ILE A 85 -16.09 6.99 -16.10
CA ILE A 85 -15.17 7.93 -16.73
C ILE A 85 -14.05 7.16 -17.43
N TYR A 86 -13.84 7.46 -18.70
CA TYR A 86 -12.73 6.96 -19.51
C TYR A 86 -11.88 8.14 -19.98
N GLY A 87 -10.65 8.30 -19.46
CA GLY A 87 -9.67 9.28 -19.95
C GLY A 87 -9.33 9.01 -21.42
N GLN A 88 -8.86 7.78 -21.68
CA GLN A 88 -8.37 7.24 -22.95
C GLN A 88 -6.94 7.68 -23.27
N ASP A 89 -6.68 8.36 -24.39
CA ASP A 89 -5.32 8.63 -24.86
C ASP A 89 -4.85 9.98 -24.32
N GLY A 90 -4.01 10.04 -23.29
CA GLY A 90 -3.59 11.31 -22.71
C GLY A 90 -2.99 11.16 -21.33
N ASP A 91 -2.27 12.18 -20.86
CA ASP A 91 -2.02 12.35 -19.42
C ASP A 91 -3.22 13.12 -18.82
N ASP A 92 -4.25 12.41 -18.39
CA ASP A 92 -5.55 12.96 -18.01
C ASP A 92 -5.68 13.20 -16.50
N TYR A 93 -6.62 14.05 -16.13
CA TYR A 93 -7.10 14.22 -14.76
C TYR A 93 -8.57 13.82 -14.69
N ALA A 94 -8.92 12.91 -13.80
CA ALA A 94 -10.31 12.53 -13.54
C ALA A 94 -10.63 12.47 -12.04
N ALA A 95 -11.78 13.01 -11.66
CA ALA A 95 -12.33 12.89 -10.31
C ALA A 95 -13.78 12.39 -10.37
N GLY A 96 -14.07 11.30 -9.66
CA GLY A 96 -15.43 10.76 -9.50
C GLY A 96 -16.33 11.74 -8.76
N ASN A 97 -15.89 12.19 -7.59
CA ASN A 97 -16.65 12.98 -6.60
C ASN A 97 -17.70 12.07 -5.91
N PRO A 98 -18.74 12.55 -5.20
CA PRO A 98 -19.62 11.63 -4.48
C PRO A 98 -20.39 10.66 -5.39
N GLY A 99 -20.17 9.36 -5.23
CA GLY A 99 -20.70 8.32 -6.10
C GLY A 99 -20.03 6.98 -5.86
N ASP A 100 -20.63 5.87 -6.31
CA ASP A 100 -19.82 4.66 -6.54
C ASP A 100 -19.39 4.69 -8.01
N ASP A 101 -18.17 5.15 -8.27
CA ASP A 101 -17.68 5.52 -9.59
C ASP A 101 -16.75 4.46 -10.20
N ALA A 102 -16.63 4.50 -11.52
CA ALA A 102 -15.66 3.68 -12.26
C ALA A 102 -14.79 4.56 -13.16
N LEU A 103 -13.52 4.71 -12.81
CA LEU A 103 -12.54 5.54 -13.51
C LEU A 103 -11.52 4.64 -14.22
N TYR A 104 -11.25 4.95 -15.49
CA TYR A 104 -10.25 4.28 -16.32
C TYR A 104 -9.37 5.35 -16.97
N GLY A 105 -8.07 5.36 -16.66
CA GLY A 105 -7.09 6.31 -17.19
C GLY A 105 -6.87 6.09 -18.68
N GLY A 106 -6.31 4.94 -19.04
CA GLY A 106 -6.13 4.52 -20.43
C GLY A 106 -4.67 4.47 -20.81
N LEU A 107 -4.25 5.31 -21.76
CA LEU A 107 -2.86 5.44 -22.20
C LEU A 107 -2.31 6.79 -21.75
N GLY A 108 -1.29 6.79 -20.91
CA GLY A 108 -0.62 8.02 -20.49
C GLY A 108 -0.39 8.02 -18.98
N ASN A 109 0.07 9.13 -18.44
CA ASN A 109 0.35 9.25 -17.01
C ASN A 109 -0.79 10.02 -16.37
N ASP A 110 -1.74 9.29 -15.82
CA ASP A 110 -3.02 9.81 -15.38
C ASP A 110 -3.02 10.19 -13.90
N PHE A 111 -3.94 11.07 -13.53
CA PHE A 111 -4.26 11.41 -12.15
C PHE A 111 -5.74 11.15 -11.91
N LEU A 112 -6.06 10.06 -11.21
CA LEU A 112 -7.42 9.57 -11.00
C LEU A 112 -7.76 9.51 -9.51
N VAL A 113 -8.91 10.03 -9.12
CA VAL A 113 -9.39 10.00 -7.72
C VAL A 113 -10.88 9.64 -7.71
N GLY A 114 -11.26 8.58 -6.99
CA GLY A 114 -12.67 8.21 -6.79
C GLY A 114 -13.43 9.25 -5.97
N GLU A 115 -12.83 9.67 -4.85
CA GLU A 115 -13.34 10.62 -3.85
C GLU A 115 -14.26 10.00 -2.80
N ALA A 116 -15.58 9.91 -3.00
CA ALA A 116 -16.46 9.46 -1.90
C ALA A 116 -17.49 8.45 -2.37
N GLY A 117 -17.31 7.20 -1.95
CA GLY A 117 -18.19 6.07 -2.22
C GLY A 117 -17.35 4.84 -2.55
N VAL A 118 -17.97 3.76 -3.01
CA VAL A 118 -17.22 2.52 -3.29
C VAL A 118 -16.76 2.50 -4.73
N ASP A 119 -15.51 2.90 -4.94
CA ASP A 119 -14.98 3.23 -6.25
C ASP A 119 -14.14 2.12 -6.87
N LEU A 120 -14.12 2.11 -8.21
CA LEU A 120 -13.23 1.31 -9.04
C LEU A 120 -12.32 2.25 -9.83
N VAL A 121 -11.03 2.31 -9.48
CA VAL A 121 -10.08 3.22 -10.12
C VAL A 121 -8.96 2.41 -10.78
N PHE A 122 -8.80 2.58 -12.09
CA PHE A 122 -7.81 1.89 -12.92
C PHE A 122 -6.94 2.91 -13.67
N GLY A 123 -5.63 2.90 -13.44
CA GLY A 123 -4.66 3.72 -14.20
C GLY A 123 -4.49 3.23 -15.65
N ASP A 124 -4.42 1.91 -15.81
CA ASP A 124 -4.18 1.20 -17.08
C ASP A 124 -2.72 1.28 -17.57
N GLU A 125 -2.38 1.91 -18.69
CA GLU A 125 -1.01 1.97 -19.21
C GLU A 125 -0.35 3.33 -18.95
N GLY A 126 0.76 3.34 -18.22
CA GLY A 126 1.59 4.51 -17.96
C GLY A 126 1.94 4.62 -16.48
N ASN A 127 2.55 5.74 -16.09
CA ASN A 127 2.95 5.93 -14.69
C ASN A 127 1.91 6.81 -13.99
N ASP A 128 0.99 6.19 -13.27
CA ASP A 128 -0.23 6.84 -12.82
C ASP A 128 -0.17 7.24 -11.34
N PHE A 129 -0.98 8.24 -10.99
CA PHE A 129 -1.46 8.44 -9.64
C PHE A 129 -2.92 8.00 -9.59
N VAL A 130 -3.23 7.00 -8.77
CA VAL A 130 -4.59 6.49 -8.59
C VAL A 130 -4.93 6.44 -7.11
N ALA A 131 -6.06 7.04 -6.73
CA ALA A 131 -6.55 7.08 -5.35
C ALA A 131 -8.02 6.65 -5.28
N GLY A 132 -8.35 5.84 -4.26
CA GLY A 132 -9.73 5.44 -3.96
C GLY A 132 -10.52 6.61 -3.38
N GLY A 133 -10.16 7.04 -2.17
CA GLY A 133 -10.79 8.13 -1.47
C GLY A 133 -11.39 7.68 -0.14
N ASP A 134 -12.60 8.12 0.17
CA ASP A 134 -13.38 7.64 1.29
C ASP A 134 -14.17 6.37 0.91
N ASP A 135 -14.31 5.43 1.86
CA ASP A 135 -15.00 4.14 1.75
C ASP A 135 -14.12 3.01 1.19
N ASN A 136 -14.67 1.85 0.81
CA ASN A 136 -13.84 0.65 0.57
C ASN A 136 -13.67 0.40 -0.92
N ASP A 137 -12.50 0.76 -1.45
CA ASP A 137 -12.28 0.90 -2.86
C ASP A 137 -11.51 -0.26 -3.47
N THR A 138 -11.52 -0.32 -4.80
CA THR A 138 -10.59 -1.14 -5.56
C THR A 138 -9.78 -0.25 -6.49
N VAL A 139 -8.49 -0.14 -6.18
CA VAL A 139 -7.56 0.75 -6.89
C VAL A 139 -6.46 -0.10 -7.54
N ARG A 140 -6.22 0.14 -8.83
CA ARG A 140 -5.23 -0.57 -9.64
C ARG A 140 -4.41 0.42 -10.45
N GLY A 141 -3.09 0.42 -10.28
CA GLY A 141 -2.15 1.18 -11.10
C GLY A 141 -2.19 0.68 -12.54
N GLY A 142 -1.51 -0.43 -12.82
CA GLY A 142 -1.58 -1.10 -14.12
C GLY A 142 -0.20 -1.41 -14.66
N ASP A 143 0.05 -1.12 -15.94
CA ASP A 143 1.35 -1.25 -16.56
C ASP A 143 2.13 0.07 -16.42
N GLY A 144 3.16 0.11 -15.57
CA GLY A 144 4.02 1.27 -15.40
C GLY A 144 4.51 1.40 -13.96
N ASP A 145 5.24 2.46 -13.64
CA ASP A 145 5.68 2.73 -12.26
C ASP A 145 4.65 3.64 -11.57
N ASP A 146 3.75 3.06 -10.78
CA ASP A 146 2.55 3.74 -10.28
C ASP A 146 2.63 4.18 -8.81
N LEU A 147 1.82 5.18 -8.46
CA LEU A 147 1.47 5.51 -7.08
C LEU A 147 0.00 5.18 -6.85
N VAL A 148 -0.25 4.18 -6.01
CA VAL A 148 -1.56 3.68 -5.64
C VAL A 148 -1.86 4.06 -4.18
N ASP A 149 -2.96 4.76 -3.96
CA ASP A 149 -3.37 5.27 -2.65
C ASP A 149 -4.79 4.78 -2.27
N GLY A 150 -4.93 4.21 -1.08
CA GLY A 150 -6.21 3.76 -0.53
C GLY A 150 -7.01 4.87 0.16
N ASP A 151 -6.33 5.87 0.73
CA ASP A 151 -6.94 6.90 1.59
C ASP A 151 -7.70 6.34 2.83
N LEU A 152 -9.03 6.44 2.89
CA LEU A 152 -9.84 6.07 4.06
C LEU A 152 -10.75 4.90 3.72
N GLY A 153 -10.44 3.69 4.17
CA GLY A 153 -11.21 2.56 3.69
C GLY A 153 -10.89 1.23 4.31
N ASN A 154 -11.14 0.18 3.54
CA ASN A 154 -10.53 -1.13 3.71
C ASN A 154 -10.34 -1.64 2.28
N ASP A 155 -9.21 -1.28 1.69
CA ASP A 155 -9.11 -1.17 0.24
C ASP A 155 -8.44 -2.39 -0.38
N ALA A 156 -8.77 -2.63 -1.64
CA ALA A 156 -8.11 -3.64 -2.47
C ALA A 156 -7.17 -2.93 -3.44
N LEU A 157 -5.87 -2.92 -3.12
CA LEU A 157 -4.87 -2.10 -3.80
C LEU A 157 -3.89 -2.95 -4.61
N PHE A 158 -3.66 -2.59 -5.87
CA PHE A 158 -2.83 -3.34 -6.81
C PHE A 158 -1.89 -2.42 -7.59
N GLY A 159 -0.57 -2.58 -7.44
CA GLY A 159 0.42 -1.91 -8.29
C GLY A 159 0.54 -2.54 -9.69
N ASP A 160 0.34 -3.87 -9.77
CA ASP A 160 0.48 -4.66 -11.00
C ASP A 160 1.89 -4.71 -11.61
N ALA A 161 2.20 -3.93 -12.64
CA ALA A 161 3.35 -4.15 -13.49
C ALA A 161 4.27 -2.93 -13.59
N GLY A 162 5.06 -2.69 -12.55
CA GLY A 162 6.28 -1.91 -12.65
C GLY A 162 6.96 -1.80 -11.31
N ASN A 163 7.47 -0.63 -10.95
CA ASN A 163 8.04 -0.38 -9.64
C ASN A 163 7.12 0.58 -8.88
N ASP A 164 6.16 -0.02 -8.20
CA ASP A 164 5.00 0.68 -7.68
C ASP A 164 5.19 1.08 -6.22
N VAL A 165 4.49 2.14 -5.82
CA VAL A 165 4.34 2.54 -4.43
C VAL A 165 2.86 2.43 -4.07
N VAL A 166 2.55 1.58 -3.10
CA VAL A 166 1.17 1.34 -2.63
C VAL A 166 1.04 1.76 -1.18
N PHE A 167 0.12 2.68 -0.90
CA PHE A 167 -0.24 3.16 0.43
C PHE A 167 -1.66 2.69 0.78
N GLY A 168 -1.81 1.95 1.88
CA GLY A 168 -3.13 1.58 2.43
C GLY A 168 -3.78 2.71 3.24
N ASP A 169 -2.96 3.51 3.92
CA ASP A 169 -3.39 4.62 4.78
C ASP A 169 -4.27 4.21 5.96
N TYR A 170 -5.58 4.48 5.97
CA TYR A 170 -6.45 4.13 7.09
C TYR A 170 -7.39 3.00 6.70
N GLY A 171 -7.34 1.89 7.43
CA GLY A 171 -8.18 0.75 7.06
C GLY A 171 -7.50 -0.57 7.31
N ASP A 172 -8.25 -1.66 7.20
CA ASP A 172 -7.67 -2.99 7.10
C ASP A 172 -7.48 -3.34 5.61
N ASP A 173 -6.32 -2.98 5.04
CA ASP A 173 -6.13 -2.97 3.59
C ASP A 173 -5.55 -4.28 3.04
N ARG A 174 -5.79 -4.52 1.75
CA ARG A 174 -5.24 -5.66 1.02
C ARG A 174 -4.43 -5.17 -0.18
N MET A 175 -3.11 -5.20 -0.04
CA MET A 175 -2.17 -4.66 -1.03
C MET A 175 -1.43 -5.75 -1.80
N SER A 176 -1.19 -5.54 -3.09
CA SER A 176 -0.26 -6.34 -3.90
C SER A 176 0.56 -5.44 -4.83
N GLY A 177 1.89 -5.51 -4.73
CA GLY A 177 2.77 -4.78 -5.66
C GLY A 177 2.89 -5.44 -7.04
N GLY A 178 2.44 -6.69 -7.22
CA GLY A 178 2.56 -7.37 -8.50
C GLY A 178 4.01 -7.73 -8.88
N SER A 179 4.44 -7.39 -10.09
CA SER A 179 5.79 -7.63 -10.60
C SER A 179 6.71 -6.43 -10.33
N GLY A 180 8.01 -6.56 -10.59
CA GLY A 180 8.98 -5.47 -10.41
C GLY A 180 9.36 -5.18 -8.95
N THR A 181 9.80 -3.95 -8.65
CA THR A 181 10.36 -3.60 -7.33
C THR A 181 9.49 -2.59 -6.61
N ASN A 182 8.69 -3.08 -5.66
CA ASN A 182 7.59 -2.30 -5.11
C ASN A 182 7.83 -1.86 -3.67
N THR A 183 7.11 -0.84 -3.23
CA THR A 183 7.01 -0.42 -1.83
C THR A 183 5.55 -0.50 -1.41
N LEU A 184 5.26 -1.27 -0.35
CA LEU A 184 3.93 -1.40 0.24
C LEU A 184 3.97 -0.85 1.68
N ASP A 185 3.03 0.05 2.00
CA ASP A 185 2.86 0.61 3.33
C ASP A 185 1.40 0.51 3.76
N GLY A 186 1.09 -0.36 4.72
CA GLY A 186 -0.28 -0.51 5.22
C GLY A 186 -0.70 0.62 6.18
N ALA A 187 0.27 1.32 6.76
CA ALA A 187 0.04 2.41 7.71
C ALA A 187 -0.88 2.03 8.91
N LEU A 188 -2.09 2.56 9.00
CA LEU A 188 -2.97 2.44 10.18
C LEU A 188 -4.11 1.44 9.94
N GLY A 189 -3.91 0.22 10.42
CA GLY A 189 -4.97 -0.76 10.61
C GLY A 189 -4.39 -2.15 10.73
N THR A 190 -5.11 -3.15 10.23
CA THR A 190 -4.62 -4.54 10.12
C THR A 190 -4.48 -4.92 8.67
N ASP A 191 -3.27 -4.78 8.15
CA ASP A 191 -3.05 -4.81 6.71
C ASP A 191 -2.55 -6.15 6.22
N THR A 192 -2.85 -6.43 4.95
CA THR A 192 -2.47 -7.67 4.27
C THR A 192 -1.67 -7.39 3.00
N ALA A 193 -0.37 -7.70 3.03
CA ALA A 193 0.45 -7.80 1.82
C ALA A 193 0.25 -9.16 1.14
N VAL A 194 -0.03 -9.14 -0.17
CA VAL A 194 -0.44 -10.31 -0.95
C VAL A 194 0.60 -10.66 -2.01
N PHE A 195 1.00 -11.93 -2.04
CA PHE A 195 1.99 -12.47 -2.97
C PHE A 195 1.41 -13.61 -3.78
N ALA A 196 1.55 -13.55 -5.11
CA ALA A 196 1.08 -14.58 -6.04
C ALA A 196 1.92 -15.87 -6.04
N PHE A 197 3.01 -15.91 -5.27
CA PHE A 197 3.90 -17.06 -5.13
C PHE A 197 3.77 -17.72 -3.76
N SER A 198 4.17 -19.00 -3.67
CA SER A 198 4.22 -19.74 -2.41
C SER A 198 5.34 -19.21 -1.50
N PHE A 199 5.14 -19.25 -0.18
CA PHE A 199 6.16 -18.86 0.79
C PHE A 199 7.48 -19.64 0.63
N ALA A 200 7.41 -20.91 0.21
CA ALA A 200 8.60 -21.72 -0.04
C ALA A 200 9.51 -21.19 -1.17
N ALA A 201 8.97 -20.37 -2.07
CA ALA A 201 9.68 -19.72 -3.17
C ALA A 201 10.18 -18.31 -2.80
N ALA A 202 9.75 -17.77 -1.65
CA ALA A 202 10.11 -16.43 -1.20
C ALA A 202 11.55 -16.36 -0.69
N ASN A 203 12.22 -15.25 -1.01
CA ASN A 203 13.41 -14.78 -0.32
C ASN A 203 12.96 -13.68 0.64
N VAL A 204 13.10 -13.92 1.93
CA VAL A 204 12.62 -13.01 2.97
C VAL A 204 13.82 -12.44 3.73
N THR A 205 13.88 -11.12 3.82
CA THR A 205 14.71 -10.40 4.78
C THR A 205 13.77 -9.57 5.64
N SER A 206 13.77 -9.76 6.95
CA SER A 206 12.94 -8.98 7.86
C SER A 206 13.80 -8.28 8.90
N ALA A 207 13.42 -7.04 9.21
CA ALA A 207 13.99 -6.21 10.24
C ALA A 207 12.85 -5.59 11.07
N GLY A 208 12.07 -6.43 11.76
CA GLY A 208 10.90 -5.99 12.49
C GLY A 208 9.77 -5.61 11.53
N THR A 209 9.20 -4.42 11.68
CA THR A 209 8.12 -3.91 10.82
C THR A 209 8.54 -3.60 9.39
N LEU A 210 9.83 -3.68 9.06
CA LEU A 210 10.33 -3.55 7.69
C LEU A 210 10.75 -4.90 7.13
N SER A 211 10.12 -5.34 6.05
CA SER A 211 10.41 -6.59 5.35
C SER A 211 10.74 -6.34 3.88
N VAL A 212 11.63 -7.16 3.33
CA VAL A 212 11.89 -7.26 1.90
C VAL A 212 11.62 -8.69 1.48
N ILE A 213 10.64 -8.87 0.59
CA ILE A 213 10.13 -10.16 0.16
C ILE A 213 10.28 -10.23 -1.35
N GLY A 214 11.04 -11.19 -1.86
CA GLY A 214 11.30 -11.31 -3.29
C GLY A 214 11.13 -12.71 -3.85
N ALA A 215 10.69 -12.80 -5.09
CA ALA A 215 10.63 -14.00 -5.91
C ALA A 215 11.31 -13.75 -7.27
N GLN A 216 11.12 -14.64 -8.25
CA GLN A 216 11.82 -14.57 -9.54
C GLN A 216 11.59 -13.25 -10.31
N TYR A 217 10.44 -12.59 -10.11
CA TYR A 217 10.01 -11.42 -10.89
C TYR A 217 9.45 -10.26 -10.04
N SER A 218 9.42 -10.38 -8.71
CA SER A 218 9.07 -9.25 -7.84
C SER A 218 10.02 -9.16 -6.65
N THR A 219 10.21 -7.95 -6.13
CA THR A 219 10.89 -7.67 -4.87
C THR A 219 10.16 -6.53 -4.19
N ASP A 220 9.45 -6.84 -3.12
CA ASP A 220 8.56 -5.91 -2.43
C ASP A 220 9.18 -5.52 -1.10
N THR A 221 9.34 -4.22 -0.88
CA THR A 221 9.64 -3.63 0.43
C THR A 221 8.32 -3.36 1.13
N VAL A 222 8.03 -4.09 2.19
CA VAL A 222 6.76 -4.04 2.92
C VAL A 222 7.00 -3.48 4.31
N LYS A 223 6.19 -2.51 4.71
CA LYS A 223 6.20 -1.93 6.05
C LYS A 223 4.79 -1.73 6.60
N ASN A 224 4.68 -1.65 7.93
CA ASN A 224 3.42 -1.45 8.65
C ASN A 224 2.36 -2.44 8.14
N THR A 225 2.61 -3.73 8.30
CA THR A 225 1.74 -4.79 7.77
C THR A 225 1.78 -6.00 8.70
N GLU A 226 0.60 -6.48 9.07
CA GLU A 226 0.41 -7.55 10.04
C GLU A 226 0.27 -8.91 9.35
N VAL A 227 -0.30 -8.95 8.14
CA VAL A 227 -0.60 -10.21 7.45
C VAL A 227 0.17 -10.31 6.14
N PHE A 228 0.93 -11.40 5.98
CA PHE A 228 1.63 -11.73 4.74
C PHE A 228 0.97 -12.94 4.10
N ALA A 229 0.15 -12.70 3.07
CA ALA A 229 -0.64 -13.70 2.38
C ALA A 229 0.08 -14.21 1.12
N PHE A 230 0.69 -15.38 1.22
CA PHE A 230 1.27 -16.10 0.09
C PHE A 230 0.24 -17.03 -0.56
N ALA A 231 0.51 -17.48 -1.78
CA ALA A 231 -0.41 -18.34 -2.54
C ALA A 231 -0.73 -19.69 -1.85
N ASP A 232 0.13 -20.15 -0.94
CA ASP A 232 -0.02 -21.40 -0.19
C ASP A 232 -0.39 -21.20 1.28
N ARG A 233 -0.14 -20.03 1.87
CA ARG A 233 -0.37 -19.77 3.29
C ARG A 233 -0.33 -18.28 3.65
N SER A 234 -1.06 -17.91 4.70
CA SER A 234 -0.88 -16.61 5.38
C SER A 234 -0.01 -16.75 6.63
N ILE A 235 0.85 -15.76 6.85
CA ILE A 235 1.63 -15.57 8.07
C ILE A 235 1.10 -14.30 8.74
N VAL A 236 0.76 -14.38 10.02
CA VAL A 236 0.26 -13.24 10.80
C VAL A 236 1.35 -12.86 11.79
N GLN A 237 1.77 -11.60 11.81
CA GLN A 237 2.73 -11.08 12.78
C GLN A 237 2.03 -10.65 14.06
N GLY A 238 2.71 -10.83 15.20
CA GLY A 238 2.26 -10.29 16.48
C GLY A 238 1.01 -10.94 17.08
N ASP A 239 0.63 -12.15 16.63
CA ASP A 239 -0.60 -12.82 17.07
C ASP A 239 -0.50 -13.47 18.47
N ALA A 240 0.70 -13.60 19.06
CA ALA A 240 0.85 -13.92 20.48
C ALA A 240 2.10 -13.33 21.18
N PHE A 241 3.28 -13.32 20.55
CA PHE A 241 4.51 -12.83 21.15
C PHE A 241 5.20 -11.84 20.20
N ALA A 242 4.84 -10.57 20.31
CA ALA A 242 5.17 -9.47 19.39
C ALA A 242 6.64 -9.31 18.93
N LEU A 243 7.62 -9.94 19.58
CA LEU A 243 9.04 -9.86 19.22
C LEU A 243 9.65 -11.16 18.71
N VAL A 244 8.86 -12.23 18.61
CA VAL A 244 9.12 -13.28 17.64
C VAL A 244 8.53 -12.76 16.33
N ASP A 245 9.41 -12.53 15.38
CA ASP A 245 9.03 -12.10 14.05
C ASP A 245 8.68 -13.37 13.27
N ASP A 246 7.39 -13.65 13.14
CA ASP A 246 6.86 -14.87 12.52
C ASP A 246 7.36 -15.06 11.08
N LEU A 247 7.42 -13.96 10.33
CA LEU A 247 7.88 -13.97 8.94
C LEU A 247 9.37 -14.33 8.88
N PHE A 248 10.21 -13.69 9.71
CA PHE A 248 11.61 -14.03 9.88
C PHE A 248 11.77 -15.50 10.31
N TYR A 249 11.09 -15.88 11.39
CA TYR A 249 11.27 -17.16 12.05
C TYR A 249 10.93 -18.33 11.11
N LEU A 250 9.78 -18.25 10.43
CA LEU A 250 9.34 -19.28 9.50
C LEU A 250 10.21 -19.32 8.23
N SER A 251 10.79 -18.19 7.82
CA SER A 251 11.73 -18.15 6.68
C SER A 251 13.06 -18.85 6.99
N GLN A 252 13.57 -18.68 8.22
CA GLN A 252 14.83 -19.28 8.66
C GLN A 252 14.66 -20.76 9.04
N TYR A 253 13.52 -21.11 9.64
CA TYR A 253 13.27 -22.42 10.23
C TYR A 253 12.20 -23.19 9.46
N LYS A 254 12.57 -23.65 8.26
CA LYS A 254 11.65 -24.35 7.33
C LYS A 254 11.01 -25.60 7.94
N ASP A 255 11.63 -26.25 8.92
CA ASP A 255 11.01 -27.38 9.63
C ASP A 255 9.81 -26.95 10.48
N VAL A 256 9.81 -25.76 11.06
CA VAL A 256 8.68 -25.19 11.80
C VAL A 256 7.54 -24.89 10.83
N PHE A 257 7.86 -24.21 9.74
CA PHE A 257 6.91 -23.91 8.66
C PHE A 257 6.27 -25.18 8.10
N ASN A 258 7.08 -26.17 7.69
CA ASN A 258 6.61 -27.41 7.05
C ASN A 258 5.73 -28.27 7.97
N ASN A 259 5.95 -28.21 9.28
CA ASN A 259 5.13 -28.93 10.27
C ASN A 259 3.83 -28.19 10.59
N GLY A 260 3.62 -27.00 10.04
CA GLY A 260 2.44 -26.19 10.28
C GLY A 260 2.43 -25.50 11.65
N ASN A 261 3.57 -25.48 12.35
CA ASN A 261 3.66 -24.88 13.68
C ASN A 261 3.60 -23.36 13.59
N ASP A 262 2.92 -22.79 14.57
CA ASP A 262 2.94 -21.37 14.91
C ASP A 262 4.33 -20.96 15.43
N ALA A 263 4.88 -19.82 14.97
CA ALA A 263 6.26 -19.47 15.28
C ALA A 263 6.42 -19.05 16.75
N ASP A 264 5.51 -18.22 17.23
CA ASP A 264 5.39 -17.80 18.63
C ASP A 264 5.36 -19.00 19.60
N GLN A 265 4.44 -19.92 19.36
CA GLN A 265 4.27 -21.13 20.16
C GLN A 265 5.51 -22.03 20.06
N HIS A 266 6.07 -22.20 18.87
CA HIS A 266 7.26 -23.02 18.68
C HIS A 266 8.46 -22.44 19.44
N PHE A 267 8.71 -21.13 19.32
CA PHE A 267 9.82 -20.47 19.99
C PHE A 267 9.74 -20.64 21.51
N ARG A 268 8.58 -20.32 22.09
CA ARG A 268 8.32 -20.41 23.54
C ARG A 268 8.52 -21.81 24.10
N ASN A 269 8.05 -22.82 23.37
CA ASN A 269 8.08 -24.21 23.82
C ASN A 269 9.44 -24.88 23.58
N TYR A 270 10.08 -24.58 22.45
CA TYR A 270 11.25 -25.32 21.98
C TYR A 270 12.35 -24.41 21.45
N GLY A 271 12.01 -23.43 20.62
CA GLY A 271 12.97 -22.69 19.81
C GLY A 271 14.12 -22.04 20.59
N TRP A 272 13.83 -21.37 21.70
CA TRP A 272 14.91 -20.75 22.48
C TRP A 272 15.87 -21.78 23.10
N ARG A 273 15.37 -22.97 23.47
CA ARG A 273 16.19 -24.08 24.00
C ARG A 273 17.02 -24.75 22.91
N GLU A 274 16.55 -24.68 21.67
CA GLU A 274 17.28 -25.12 20.48
C GLU A 274 18.28 -24.05 19.97
N GLY A 275 18.26 -22.86 20.59
CA GLY A 275 19.09 -21.74 20.20
C GLY A 275 18.68 -21.17 18.84
N ARG A 276 17.38 -21.12 18.56
CA ARG A 276 16.81 -20.45 17.38
C ARG A 276 16.61 -18.99 17.71
N ASP A 277 16.82 -18.13 16.74
CA ASP A 277 16.74 -16.67 16.86
C ASP A 277 15.30 -16.23 16.58
N PRO A 278 14.67 -15.45 17.47
CA PRO A 278 13.27 -15.04 17.32
C PRO A 278 13.08 -13.94 16.27
N ASN A 279 14.13 -13.17 15.97
CA ASN A 279 14.16 -12.10 14.99
C ASN A 279 15.61 -11.86 14.53
N ALA A 280 15.82 -11.00 13.54
CA ALA A 280 17.14 -10.75 12.95
C ALA A 280 18.17 -10.10 13.89
N PHE A 281 17.75 -9.57 15.04
CA PHE A 281 18.60 -8.77 15.94
C PHE A 281 18.77 -9.37 17.33
N PHE A 282 18.23 -10.56 17.58
CA PHE A 282 18.41 -11.32 18.81
C PHE A 282 19.10 -12.65 18.53
N ASP A 283 20.33 -12.82 19.01
CA ASP A 283 21.09 -14.06 18.86
C ASP A 283 20.93 -14.89 20.14
N THR A 284 20.03 -15.87 20.10
CA THR A 284 19.66 -16.70 21.25
C THR A 284 20.86 -17.49 21.79
N LYS A 285 21.68 -18.04 20.90
CA LYS A 285 22.87 -18.82 21.30
C LYS A 285 23.95 -17.93 21.87
N GLY A 286 24.22 -16.80 21.20
CA GLY A 286 25.17 -15.80 21.63
C GLY A 286 24.79 -15.20 22.97
N TYR A 287 23.51 -14.86 23.18
CA TYR A 287 23.01 -14.31 24.43
C TYR A 287 23.22 -15.29 25.60
N LEU A 288 22.83 -16.56 25.45
CA LEU A 288 23.04 -17.58 26.48
C LEU A 288 24.53 -17.88 26.72
N ALA A 289 25.38 -17.76 25.70
CA ALA A 289 26.83 -17.94 25.84
C ALA A 289 27.51 -16.76 26.55
N ALA A 290 27.11 -15.52 26.24
CA ALA A 290 27.64 -14.31 26.84
C ALA A 290 27.17 -14.16 28.30
N TYR A 291 25.92 -14.52 28.57
CA TYR A 291 25.23 -14.27 29.84
C TYR A 291 24.96 -15.58 30.58
N THR A 292 26.04 -16.16 31.12
CA THR A 292 26.01 -17.48 31.76
C THR A 292 25.09 -17.60 32.97
N ASP A 293 24.76 -16.48 33.63
CA ASP A 293 23.79 -16.40 34.71
C ASP A 293 22.36 -16.70 34.21
N VAL A 294 21.99 -16.18 33.03
CA VAL A 294 20.70 -16.45 32.37
C VAL A 294 20.62 -17.90 31.95
N ALA A 295 21.70 -18.41 31.33
CA ALA A 295 21.79 -19.82 30.94
C ALA A 295 21.69 -20.76 32.13
N ALA A 296 22.37 -20.45 33.25
CA ALA A 296 22.31 -21.24 34.47
C ALA A 296 20.92 -21.21 35.13
N ALA A 297 20.20 -20.09 35.01
CA ALA A 297 18.84 -19.94 35.50
C ALA A 297 17.80 -20.68 34.64
N GLY A 298 18.14 -21.03 33.39
CA GLY A 298 17.23 -21.71 32.46
C GLY A 298 16.02 -20.87 32.07
N ILE A 299 16.20 -19.54 32.00
CA ILE A 299 15.17 -18.57 31.64
C ILE A 299 15.22 -18.34 30.12
N ASP A 300 14.06 -18.07 29.52
CA ASP A 300 13.98 -17.64 28.13
C ASP A 300 14.84 -16.38 27.92
N PRO A 301 15.87 -16.42 27.07
CA PRO A 301 16.80 -15.30 26.90
C PRO A 301 16.13 -14.06 26.31
N LEU A 302 15.12 -14.24 25.43
CA LEU A 302 14.39 -13.11 24.85
C LEU A 302 13.57 -12.42 25.95
N GLU A 303 12.80 -13.18 26.73
CA GLU A 303 12.04 -12.63 27.86
C GLU A 303 12.97 -11.97 28.89
N HIS A 304 14.10 -12.60 29.21
CA HIS A 304 15.09 -12.01 30.12
C HIS A 304 15.60 -10.66 29.61
N TYR A 305 15.99 -10.58 28.34
CA TYR A 305 16.46 -9.33 27.75
C TYR A 305 15.41 -8.24 27.83
N LEU A 306 14.17 -8.56 27.46
CA LEU A 306 13.06 -7.60 27.41
C LEU A 306 12.71 -7.02 28.78
N VAL A 307 12.77 -7.84 29.83
CA VAL A 307 12.39 -7.42 31.18
C VAL A 307 13.56 -6.79 31.95
N TYR A 308 14.75 -7.36 31.82
CA TYR A 308 15.93 -7.04 32.65
C TYR A 308 17.15 -6.65 31.82
N GLY A 309 17.53 -7.45 30.83
CA GLY A 309 18.84 -7.36 30.18
C GLY A 309 19.14 -5.99 29.58
N TRP A 310 18.17 -5.35 28.91
CA TRP A 310 18.38 -4.02 28.34
C TRP A 310 18.65 -2.93 29.41
N LYS A 311 18.04 -3.04 30.59
CA LYS A 311 18.25 -2.11 31.72
C LYS A 311 19.62 -2.32 32.37
N GLU A 312 20.14 -3.53 32.27
CA GLU A 312 21.49 -3.89 32.70
C GLU A 312 22.56 -3.51 31.64
N GLY A 313 22.13 -3.03 30.46
CA GLY A 313 23.00 -2.65 29.37
C GLY A 313 23.55 -3.83 28.56
N ARG A 314 22.96 -5.03 28.71
CA ARG A 314 23.31 -6.22 27.92
C ARG A 314 22.88 -6.01 26.47
N ASP A 315 23.57 -6.63 25.53
CA ASP A 315 23.26 -6.60 24.10
C ASP A 315 22.44 -7.84 23.70
N PRO A 316 21.39 -7.70 22.86
CA PRO A 316 20.60 -8.83 22.40
C PRO A 316 21.32 -9.65 21.32
N SER A 317 22.25 -9.05 20.60
CA SER A 317 23.12 -9.72 19.63
C SER A 317 24.40 -8.90 19.39
N ALA A 318 25.39 -9.52 18.74
CA ALA A 318 26.58 -8.82 18.27
C ALA A 318 26.30 -7.73 17.21
N GLN A 319 25.09 -7.71 16.63
CA GLN A 319 24.66 -6.74 15.61
C GLN A 319 23.84 -5.59 16.20
N PHE A 320 23.62 -5.57 17.52
CA PHE A 320 22.79 -4.56 18.17
C PHE A 320 23.40 -4.15 19.51
N SER A 321 23.84 -2.90 19.63
CA SER A 321 24.36 -2.38 20.89
C SER A 321 23.29 -1.60 21.65
N THR A 322 22.78 -2.18 22.74
CA THR A 322 21.79 -1.57 23.64
C THR A 322 22.27 -0.21 24.14
N LYS A 323 23.52 -0.16 24.59
CA LYS A 323 24.11 1.05 25.18
C LYS A 323 24.28 2.16 24.15
N GLN A 324 24.79 1.84 22.96
CA GLN A 324 24.99 2.85 21.92
C GLN A 324 23.66 3.33 21.35
N TYR A 325 22.69 2.43 21.18
CA TYR A 325 21.35 2.78 20.72
C TYR A 325 20.69 3.80 21.65
N LEU A 326 20.65 3.52 22.97
CA LEU A 326 20.09 4.45 23.96
C LEU A 326 20.89 5.75 24.10
N ALA A 327 22.19 5.73 23.83
CA ALA A 327 23.02 6.94 23.84
C ALA A 327 22.78 7.82 22.61
N ALA A 328 22.51 7.22 21.44
CA ALA A 328 22.23 7.93 20.20
C ALA A 328 20.79 8.44 20.14
N TYR A 329 19.83 7.67 20.66
CA TYR A 329 18.40 7.95 20.58
C TYR A 329 17.84 8.33 21.95
N GLY A 330 18.07 9.59 22.31
CA GLY A 330 17.68 10.14 23.61
C GLY A 330 16.18 10.17 23.87
N ASP A 331 15.36 10.19 22.81
CA ASP A 331 13.91 10.02 22.85
C ASP A 331 13.52 8.64 23.42
N VAL A 332 14.12 7.56 22.91
CA VAL A 332 13.89 6.19 23.37
C VAL A 332 14.34 6.02 24.82
N ALA A 333 15.53 6.54 25.14
CA ALA A 333 16.06 6.50 26.49
C ALA A 333 15.21 7.29 27.50
N ALA A 334 14.72 8.48 27.12
CA ALA A 334 13.86 9.30 27.97
C ALA A 334 12.48 8.66 28.18
N ALA A 335 11.94 8.00 27.17
CA ALA A 335 10.68 7.25 27.27
C ALA A 335 10.83 5.94 28.08
N GLY A 336 12.06 5.45 28.28
CA GLY A 336 12.32 4.19 28.98
C GLY A 336 11.82 2.96 28.22
N ILE A 337 11.79 3.06 26.89
CA ILE A 337 11.37 1.98 25.98
C ILE A 337 12.54 1.03 25.77
N ASN A 338 12.26 -0.27 25.67
CA ASN A 338 13.29 -1.25 25.32
C ASN A 338 13.86 -0.94 23.91
N PRO A 339 15.18 -0.84 23.75
CA PRO A 339 15.77 -0.40 22.48
C PRO A 339 15.61 -1.40 21.33
N LEU A 340 15.65 -2.71 21.60
CA LEU A 340 15.39 -3.73 20.58
C LEU A 340 13.92 -3.67 20.13
N GLN A 341 13.00 -3.61 21.09
CA GLN A 341 11.56 -3.49 20.80
C GLN A 341 11.29 -2.24 19.96
N HIS A 342 11.80 -1.09 20.40
CA HIS A 342 11.66 0.16 19.63
C HIS A 342 12.24 0.03 18.22
N TYR A 343 13.40 -0.60 18.07
CA TYR A 343 14.00 -0.74 16.75
C TYR A 343 13.15 -1.63 15.82
N LEU A 344 12.64 -2.75 16.33
CA LEU A 344 11.82 -3.67 15.57
C LEU A 344 10.44 -3.05 15.24
N GLU A 345 9.86 -2.26 16.13
CA GLU A 345 8.55 -1.63 15.90
C GLU A 345 8.64 -0.36 15.02
N TYR A 346 9.68 0.47 15.21
CA TYR A 346 9.78 1.80 14.59
C TYR A 346 11.14 2.06 13.94
N GLY A 347 12.22 1.73 14.64
CA GLY A 347 13.56 2.18 14.27
C GLY A 347 14.06 1.67 12.92
N ALA A 348 13.64 0.48 12.48
CA ALA A 348 13.99 -0.05 11.17
C ALA A 348 13.39 0.78 10.03
N VAL A 349 12.09 1.12 10.12
CA VAL A 349 11.39 1.98 9.15
C VAL A 349 11.94 3.40 9.19
N GLU A 350 12.31 3.92 10.36
CA GLU A 350 12.94 5.24 10.52
C GLU A 350 14.41 5.30 10.05
N GLY A 351 15.00 4.17 9.64
CA GLY A 351 16.40 4.10 9.21
C GLY A 351 17.42 4.29 10.35
N ARG A 352 17.04 3.98 11.59
CA ARG A 352 17.95 4.05 12.75
C ARG A 352 19.06 2.98 12.65
N SER A 353 20.24 3.28 13.17
CA SER A 353 21.36 2.34 13.24
C SER A 353 21.26 1.49 14.50
N THR A 354 21.61 0.22 14.41
CA THR A 354 21.68 -0.71 15.57
C THR A 354 23.04 -0.67 16.27
N PHE A 355 24.04 -0.02 15.67
CA PHE A 355 25.40 0.11 16.21
C PHE A 355 26.09 -1.22 16.55
N GLY A 356 25.81 -2.29 15.79
CA GLY A 356 26.49 -3.57 15.93
C GLY A 356 28.01 -3.44 15.78
N ASP A 357 28.77 -3.90 16.77
CA ASP A 357 30.24 -3.85 16.79
C ASP A 357 30.89 -5.24 16.73
N GLY A 358 30.09 -6.29 16.58
CA GLY A 358 30.55 -7.67 16.51
C GLY A 358 30.80 -8.32 17.87
N THR A 359 30.43 -7.68 18.99
CA THR A 359 30.61 -8.20 20.34
C THR A 359 29.34 -8.07 21.20
N PHE A 360 29.30 -8.82 22.31
CA PHE A 360 28.29 -8.64 23.36
C PHE A 360 28.94 -7.85 24.50
N ALA A 361 28.31 -6.76 24.94
CA ALA A 361 28.75 -5.96 26.08
C ALA A 361 28.17 -6.42 27.43
#